data_AF-A0AB73TAT1-F1
#
_entry.id   AF-A0AB73TAT1-F1
#
_cell.length_a   1.000
_cell.length_b   1.000
_cell.length_c   1.000
_cell.angle_alpha   90.00
_cell.angle_beta   90.00
_cell.angle_gamma   90.00
#
_symmetry.space_group_name_H-M   'P 1'
#
loop_
_entity.id
_entity.type
_entity.pdbx_description
1 polymer ?
#
loop_
_entity_poly.entity_id
_entity_poly.type
_entity_poly.pdbx_seq_one_letter_code
_entity_poly.pdbx_strand_id
1 'polypeptide(L)'
;MNNLGQKSDRPMVYPQNMLTNMITNLGAEILFIVVLIFADYIPNTTVVVVILFGYAECIHHTMDGIRMYRRYAGKGKRTIYGPGTITSYAGLIQLSTYGLVWLTKQNIAASEVFAGVGIILFVVIGLILIPFIISRRVQSKRFAFSSNGYFEKYEPMQGGKNNG
;
A
#
# COMPACT_ATOMS: atom_id res chain seq x y z
N MET A 1 -10.28 -2.07 -2.08
CA MET A 1 -10.44 -0.62 -1.89
C MET A 1 -9.98 -0.25 -0.48
N ASN A 2 -8.86 0.46 -0.33
CA ASN A 2 -8.29 0.84 0.98
C ASN A 2 -9.29 1.63 1.85
N ASN A 3 -10.12 2.43 1.18
CA ASN A 3 -11.20 3.20 1.79
C ASN A 3 -12.18 2.37 2.64
N LEU A 4 -12.52 1.15 2.19
CA LEU A 4 -13.39 0.24 2.96
C LEU A 4 -12.69 -0.28 4.22
N GLY A 5 -11.39 -0.60 4.10
CA GLY A 5 -10.50 -0.99 5.20
C GLY A 5 -10.42 0.07 6.29
N GLN A 6 -10.44 1.33 5.89
CA GLN A 6 -10.34 2.51 6.75
C GLN A 6 -11.69 3.00 7.29
N LYS A 7 -12.77 2.23 7.10
CA LYS A 7 -14.13 2.58 7.57
C LYS A 7 -14.64 3.93 7.04
N SER A 8 -14.33 4.24 5.79
CA SER A 8 -14.85 5.44 5.14
C SER A 8 -16.37 5.40 4.98
N ASP A 9 -17.05 6.50 5.33
CA ASP A 9 -18.48 6.72 5.05
C ASP A 9 -18.74 7.07 3.57
N ARG A 10 -17.67 7.41 2.82
CA ARG A 10 -17.72 7.74 1.39
C ARG A 10 -16.65 6.94 0.63
N PRO A 11 -16.77 5.60 0.58
CA PRO A 11 -15.68 4.74 0.15
C PRO A 11 -15.29 4.93 -1.33
N MET A 12 -16.11 5.61 -2.14
CA MET A 12 -15.76 5.89 -3.55
C MET A 12 -14.83 7.10 -3.72
N VAL A 13 -14.76 8.01 -2.75
CA VAL A 13 -13.99 9.28 -2.87
C VAL A 13 -13.09 9.59 -1.69
N TYR A 14 -13.25 8.89 -0.58
CA TYR A 14 -12.54 9.17 0.67
C TYR A 14 -11.99 7.89 1.32
N PRO A 15 -10.80 7.94 1.91
CA PRO A 15 -9.84 9.06 1.89
C PRO A 15 -9.04 9.16 0.59
N GLN A 16 -9.21 8.21 -0.34
CA GLN A 16 -8.63 8.28 -1.67
C GLN A 16 -9.72 8.24 -2.74
N ASN A 17 -9.43 8.81 -3.89
CA ASN A 17 -10.15 8.57 -5.14
C ASN A 17 -9.16 8.00 -6.17
N MET A 18 -9.61 7.72 -7.40
CA MET A 18 -8.75 7.12 -8.43
C MET A 18 -7.49 7.97 -8.70
N LEU A 19 -7.62 9.30 -8.75
CA LEU A 19 -6.50 10.19 -9.03
C LEU A 19 -5.48 10.18 -7.89
N THR A 20 -5.91 10.38 -6.64
CA THR A 20 -4.99 10.35 -5.50
C THR A 20 -4.31 8.99 -5.39
N ASN A 21 -5.06 7.90 -5.61
CA ASN A 21 -4.50 6.55 -5.61
C ASN A 21 -3.46 6.33 -6.73
N MET A 22 -3.67 6.92 -7.91
CA MET A 22 -2.67 6.91 -8.97
C MET A 22 -1.43 7.72 -8.62
N ILE A 23 -1.59 8.91 -8.05
CA ILE A 23 -0.45 9.74 -7.61
C ILE A 23 0.39 8.98 -6.58
N THR A 24 -0.24 8.35 -5.59
CA THR A 24 0.49 7.64 -4.54
C THR A 24 1.23 6.43 -5.09
N ASN A 25 0.58 5.64 -5.95
CA ASN A 25 1.18 4.42 -6.49
C ASN A 25 2.26 4.74 -7.53
N LEU A 26 1.96 5.60 -8.51
CA LEU A 26 2.92 5.98 -9.55
C LEU A 26 4.10 6.77 -8.97
N GLY A 27 3.84 7.65 -8.00
CA GLY A 27 4.90 8.41 -7.33
C GLY A 27 5.87 7.49 -6.59
N ALA A 28 5.35 6.53 -5.82
CA ALA A 28 6.19 5.54 -5.12
C ALA A 28 6.95 4.65 -6.12
N GLU A 29 6.30 4.20 -7.20
CA GLU A 29 6.92 3.40 -8.25
C GLU A 29 8.09 4.13 -8.93
N ILE A 30 7.91 5.39 -9.32
CA ILE A 30 8.99 6.20 -9.93
C ILE A 30 10.18 6.30 -8.98
N LEU A 31 9.94 6.52 -7.69
CA LEU A 31 11.03 6.58 -6.71
C LEU A 31 11.74 5.23 -6.59
N PHE A 32 11.02 4.12 -6.53
CA PHE A 32 11.64 2.79 -6.46
C PHE A 32 12.42 2.43 -7.72
N ILE A 33 11.97 2.87 -8.90
CA ILE A 33 12.74 2.76 -10.15
C ILE A 33 14.05 3.56 -10.04
N VAL A 34 14.00 4.79 -9.51
CA VAL A 34 15.22 5.59 -9.29
C VAL A 34 16.17 4.88 -8.32
N VAL A 35 15.67 4.38 -7.19
CA VAL A 35 16.48 3.60 -6.24
C VAL A 35 17.10 2.38 -6.92
N LEU A 36 16.34 1.66 -7.75
CA LEU A 36 16.84 0.51 -8.51
C LEU A 36 17.95 0.89 -9.50
N ILE A 37 17.82 2.01 -10.22
CA ILE A 37 18.86 2.51 -11.14
C ILE A 37 20.17 2.76 -10.40
N PHE A 38 20.11 3.22 -9.15
CA PHE A 38 21.29 3.49 -8.33
C PHE A 38 21.71 2.32 -7.42
N ALA A 39 21.08 1.16 -7.53
CA ALA A 39 21.28 0.05 -6.59
C ALA A 39 22.74 -0.41 -6.48
N ASP A 40 23.48 -0.42 -7.59
CA ASP A 40 24.89 -0.83 -7.60
C ASP A 40 25.82 0.19 -6.90
N TYR A 41 25.40 1.46 -6.81
CA TYR A 41 26.14 2.53 -6.15
C TYR A 41 25.79 2.68 -4.66
N ILE A 42 24.57 2.31 -4.27
CA ILE A 42 24.07 2.40 -2.89
C ILE A 42 23.41 1.06 -2.45
N PRO A 43 24.14 -0.07 -2.51
CA PRO A 43 23.52 -1.40 -2.37
C PRO A 43 22.93 -1.64 -0.97
N ASN A 44 23.67 -1.31 0.09
CA ASN A 44 23.18 -1.46 1.47
C ASN A 44 21.92 -0.63 1.72
N THR A 45 21.95 0.65 1.34
CA THR A 45 20.79 1.56 1.43
C THR A 45 19.58 1.02 0.69
N THR A 46 19.77 0.55 -0.54
CA THR A 46 18.70 -0.02 -1.38
C THR A 46 18.08 -1.25 -0.73
N VAL A 47 18.90 -2.15 -0.19
CA VAL A 47 18.40 -3.34 0.51
C VAL A 47 17.68 -2.96 1.81
N VAL A 48 18.15 -1.95 2.55
CA VAL A 48 17.42 -1.42 3.72
C VAL A 48 16.03 -0.91 3.33
N VAL A 49 15.90 -0.18 2.21
CA VAL A 49 14.60 0.28 1.69
C VAL A 49 13.67 -0.92 1.43
N VAL A 50 14.16 -1.95 0.73
CA VAL A 50 13.39 -3.16 0.42
C VAL A 50 12.96 -3.90 1.70
N ILE A 51 13.85 -4.04 2.68
CA ILE A 51 13.54 -4.70 3.96
C ILE A 51 12.42 -3.96 4.68
N LEU A 52 12.60 -2.66 4.89
CA LEU A 52 11.65 -1.84 5.65
C LEU A 52 10.30 -1.76 4.95
N PHE A 53 10.30 -1.51 3.64
CA PHE A 53 9.07 -1.44 2.86
C PHE A 53 8.32 -2.76 2.87
N GLY A 54 8.99 -3.88 2.58
CA GLY A 54 8.29 -5.15 2.44
C GLY A 54 7.73 -5.70 3.75
N TYR A 55 8.44 -5.54 4.87
CA TYR A 55 7.87 -5.88 6.18
C TYR A 55 6.73 -4.94 6.58
N ALA A 56 6.87 -3.63 6.37
CA ALA A 56 5.82 -2.66 6.71
C ALA A 56 4.54 -2.89 5.88
N GLU A 57 4.67 -3.11 4.57
CA GLU A 57 3.56 -3.42 3.67
C GLU A 57 2.88 -4.74 4.05
N CYS A 58 3.67 -5.76 4.41
CA CYS A 58 3.12 -7.03 4.89
C CYS A 58 2.27 -6.85 6.16
N ILE A 59 2.77 -6.12 7.16
CA ILE A 59 2.01 -5.81 8.37
C ILE A 59 0.75 -5.03 8.02
N HIS A 60 0.87 -3.97 7.22
CA HIS A 60 -0.24 -3.10 6.84
C HIS A 60 -1.36 -3.89 6.12
N HIS A 61 -1.01 -4.65 5.09
CA HIS A 61 -1.97 -5.41 4.31
C HIS A 61 -2.54 -6.64 5.05
N THR A 62 -1.81 -7.18 6.03
CA THR A 62 -2.34 -8.19 6.95
C THR A 62 -3.41 -7.59 7.85
N MET A 63 -3.13 -6.42 8.44
CA MET A 63 -4.10 -5.70 9.28
C MET A 63 -5.36 -5.33 8.51
N ASP A 64 -5.21 -4.85 7.27
CA ASP A 64 -6.36 -4.54 6.40
C ASP A 64 -7.13 -5.80 6.00
N GLY A 65 -6.44 -6.90 5.70
CA GLY A 65 -7.06 -8.20 5.48
C GLY A 65 -7.88 -8.67 6.68
N ILE A 66 -7.37 -8.50 7.91
CA ILE A 66 -8.08 -8.83 9.15
C ILE A 66 -9.31 -7.95 9.33
N ARG A 67 -9.19 -6.64 9.08
CA ARG A 67 -10.32 -5.70 9.16
C ARG A 67 -11.41 -6.08 8.16
N MET A 68 -11.05 -6.45 6.94
CA MET A 68 -12.00 -6.90 5.92
C MET A 68 -12.63 -8.25 6.26
N TYR A 69 -11.85 -9.19 6.81
CA TYR A 69 -12.40 -10.44 7.33
C TYR A 69 -13.46 -10.18 8.40
N ARG A 70 -13.14 -9.38 9.43
CA ARG A 70 -14.09 -9.04 10.50
C ARG A 70 -15.33 -8.31 9.98
N ARG A 71 -15.17 -7.39 9.01
CA ARG A 71 -16.30 -6.63 8.41
C ARG A 71 -17.29 -7.54 7.67
N TYR A 72 -16.80 -8.60 6.99
CA TYR A 72 -17.63 -9.43 6.11
C TYR A 72 -17.75 -10.90 6.54
N ALA A 73 -17.30 -11.26 7.74
CA ALA A 73 -17.40 -12.63 8.27
C ALA A 73 -18.85 -13.12 8.27
N GLY A 74 -19.78 -12.30 8.77
CA GLY A 74 -21.22 -12.59 8.74
C GLY A 74 -21.85 -12.61 7.34
N LYS A 75 -21.11 -12.21 6.30
CA LYS A 75 -21.54 -12.22 4.89
C LYS A 75 -20.83 -13.29 4.07
N GLY A 76 -20.22 -14.28 4.72
CA GLY A 76 -19.59 -15.43 4.07
C GLY A 76 -18.12 -15.25 3.68
N LYS A 77 -17.44 -14.16 4.06
CA LYS A 77 -15.98 -14.04 3.86
C LYS A 77 -15.23 -14.99 4.79
N ARG A 78 -14.40 -15.86 4.21
CA ARG A 78 -13.64 -16.90 4.95
C ARG A 78 -12.14 -16.67 5.02
N THR A 79 -11.62 -15.63 4.36
CA THR A 79 -10.17 -15.40 4.22
C THR A 79 -9.75 -14.02 4.70
N ILE A 80 -8.52 -13.94 5.23
CA ILE A 80 -7.80 -12.70 5.49
C ILE A 80 -7.23 -12.20 4.16
N TYR A 81 -8.11 -11.68 3.32
CA TYR A 81 -7.76 -11.09 2.03
C TYR A 81 -8.18 -9.62 2.01
N GLY A 82 -7.19 -8.76 1.79
CA GLY A 82 -7.33 -7.38 1.34
C GLY A 82 -6.60 -7.18 0.01
N PRO A 83 -6.86 -6.08 -0.71
CA PRO A 83 -5.95 -5.65 -1.78
C PRO A 83 -4.54 -5.49 -1.19
N GLY A 84 -3.52 -5.97 -1.91
CA GLY A 84 -2.11 -5.95 -1.48
C GLY A 84 -1.64 -7.20 -0.72
N THR A 85 -2.54 -7.96 -0.06
CA THR A 85 -2.13 -9.12 0.77
C THR A 85 -1.29 -10.14 0.00
N ILE A 86 -1.67 -10.48 -1.24
CA ILE A 86 -0.92 -11.46 -2.04
C ILE A 86 0.47 -10.93 -2.40
N THR A 87 0.57 -9.69 -2.87
CA THR A 87 1.85 -9.05 -3.22
C THR A 87 2.78 -9.01 -2.02
N SER A 88 2.26 -8.68 -0.83
CA SER A 88 3.07 -8.64 0.38
C SER A 88 3.56 -10.02 0.81
N TYR A 89 2.70 -11.04 0.74
CA TYR A 89 3.01 -12.40 1.20
C TYR A 89 3.81 -13.24 0.22
N ALA A 90 3.69 -13.02 -1.09
CA ALA A 90 4.32 -13.84 -2.11
C ALA A 90 5.55 -13.18 -2.74
N GLY A 91 5.66 -11.85 -2.64
CA GLY A 91 6.79 -11.09 -3.18
C GLY A 91 7.59 -10.38 -2.09
N LEU A 92 6.95 -9.41 -1.43
CA LEU A 92 7.69 -8.45 -0.62
C LEU A 92 8.37 -9.07 0.60
N ILE A 93 7.67 -9.91 1.38
CA ILE A 93 8.28 -10.51 2.58
C ILE A 93 9.41 -11.46 2.24
N GLN A 94 9.32 -12.22 1.14
CA GLN A 94 10.40 -13.08 0.65
C GLN A 94 11.62 -12.24 0.29
N LEU A 95 11.41 -11.17 -0.47
CA LEU A 95 12.48 -10.30 -0.90
C LEU A 95 13.14 -9.57 0.29
N SER A 96 12.35 -9.07 1.23
CA SER A 96 12.85 -8.46 2.48
C SER A 96 13.61 -9.46 3.34
N THR A 97 13.14 -10.71 3.44
CA THR A 97 13.82 -11.75 4.22
C THR A 97 15.17 -12.11 3.60
N TYR A 98 15.20 -12.28 2.27
CA TYR A 98 16.45 -12.53 1.54
C TYR A 98 17.41 -11.34 1.67
N GLY A 99 16.90 -10.11 1.50
CA GLY A 99 17.67 -8.88 1.68
C GLY A 99 18.27 -8.76 3.08
N LEU A 100 17.52 -9.12 4.12
CA LEU A 100 18.01 -9.12 5.50
C LEU A 100 19.18 -10.09 5.67
N VAL A 101 19.06 -11.33 5.18
CA VAL A 101 20.15 -12.33 5.23
C VAL A 101 21.36 -11.89 4.42
N TRP A 102 21.16 -11.20 3.30
CA TRP A 102 22.25 -10.62 2.52
C TRP A 102 22.95 -9.49 3.28
N LEU A 103 22.18 -8.63 3.95
CA LEU A 103 22.68 -7.47 4.70
C LEU A 103 23.52 -7.87 5.91
N THR A 104 23.20 -8.99 6.58
CA THR A 104 24.02 -9.49 7.71
C THR A 104 25.43 -9.93 7.29
N LYS A 105 25.70 -10.06 5.99
CA LYS A 105 27.01 -10.41 5.43
C LYS A 105 27.79 -9.19 4.94
N GLN A 106 27.20 -8.01 4.98
CA GLN A 106 27.83 -6.77 4.52
C GLN A 106 28.45 -5.99 5.68
N ASN A 107 29.44 -5.17 5.36
CA ASN A 107 29.86 -4.09 6.24
C ASN A 107 28.93 -2.90 5.99
N ILE A 108 27.99 -2.69 6.92
CA ILE A 108 26.98 -1.63 6.80
C ILE A 108 27.33 -0.44 7.69
N ALA A 109 27.33 0.75 7.11
CA ALA A 109 27.47 2.00 7.85
C ALA A 109 26.11 2.49 8.36
N ALA A 110 26.10 3.13 9.53
CA ALA A 110 24.88 3.72 10.09
C ALA A 110 24.23 4.75 9.15
N SER A 111 25.03 5.49 8.38
CA SER A 111 24.55 6.46 7.38
C SER A 111 23.71 5.80 6.27
N GLU A 112 24.04 4.58 5.86
CA GLU A 112 23.29 3.84 4.83
C GLU A 112 21.92 3.38 5.35
N VAL A 113 21.87 2.98 6.63
CA VAL A 113 20.61 2.68 7.31
C VAL A 113 19.74 3.93 7.40
N PHE A 114 20.29 5.05 7.85
CA PHE A 114 19.54 6.31 7.94
C PHE A 114 19.08 6.81 6.58
N ALA A 115 19.90 6.67 5.53
CA ALA A 115 19.50 7.00 4.16
C ALA A 115 18.30 6.14 3.71
N GLY A 116 18.33 4.83 3.97
CA GLY A 116 17.24 3.92 3.62
C GLY A 116 15.95 4.25 4.38
N VAL A 117 16.05 4.52 5.69
CA VAL A 117 14.93 5.01 6.50
C VAL A 117 14.39 6.34 5.96
N GLY A 118 15.27 7.27 5.58
CA GLY A 118 14.90 8.56 5.01
C GLY A 118 14.10 8.43 3.72
N ILE A 119 14.49 7.53 2.82
CA ILE A 119 13.74 7.22 1.59
C ILE A 119 12.34 6.69 1.92
N ILE A 120 12.22 5.77 2.86
CA ILE A 120 10.91 5.23 3.28
C ILE A 120 10.03 6.30 3.91
N LEU A 121 10.58 7.16 4.77
CA LEU A 121 9.84 8.29 5.35
C LEU A 121 9.38 9.26 4.27
N PHE A 122 10.18 9.50 3.24
CA PHE A 122 9.77 10.31 2.10
C PHE A 122 8.61 9.66 1.32
N VAL A 123 8.62 8.35 1.10
CA VAL A 123 7.48 7.64 0.48
C VAL A 123 6.23 7.80 1.34
N VAL A 124 6.31 7.43 2.63
CA VAL A 124 5.16 7.43 3.53
C VAL A 124 4.60 8.83 3.70
N ILE A 125 5.44 9.82 4.01
CA ILE A 125 4.98 11.17 4.31
C ILE A 125 4.69 11.93 3.01
N GLY A 126 5.68 12.01 2.13
CA GLY A 126 5.65 12.83 0.91
C GLY A 126 4.70 12.30 -0.14
N LEU A 127 4.72 10.99 -0.39
CA LEU A 127 3.99 10.38 -1.52
C LEU A 127 2.68 9.72 -1.11
N ILE A 128 2.45 9.44 0.17
CA ILE A 128 1.21 8.81 0.65
C ILE A 128 0.39 9.76 1.53
N LEU A 129 0.91 10.16 2.70
CA LEU A 129 0.14 10.90 3.70
C LEU A 129 -0.24 12.31 3.22
N ILE A 130 0.68 13.06 2.60
CA ILE A 130 0.37 14.40 2.08
C ILE A 130 -0.71 14.34 0.99
N PRO A 131 -0.61 13.50 -0.07
CA PRO A 131 -1.68 13.34 -1.04
C PRO A 131 -3.02 12.92 -0.41
N PHE A 132 -2.99 12.07 0.62
CA PHE A 132 -4.21 11.70 1.33
C PHE A 132 -4.82 12.88 2.06
N ILE A 133 -4.04 13.69 2.78
CA ILE A 133 -4.52 14.90 3.47
C ILE A 133 -5.22 15.84 2.47
N ILE A 134 -4.63 16.04 1.30
CA ILE A 134 -5.21 16.85 0.22
C ILE A 134 -6.53 16.22 -0.26
N SER A 135 -6.51 14.92 -0.56
CA SER A 135 -7.69 14.19 -1.04
C SER A 135 -8.85 14.21 -0.05
N ARG A 136 -8.56 14.07 1.25
CA ARG A 136 -9.53 14.15 2.34
C ARG A 136 -10.22 15.51 2.41
N ARG A 137 -9.54 16.60 2.05
CA ARG A 137 -10.09 17.96 2.00
C ARG A 137 -10.92 18.20 0.74
N VAL A 138 -10.45 17.72 -0.41
CA VAL A 138 -11.10 17.99 -1.70
C VAL A 138 -12.31 17.07 -1.95
N GLN A 139 -12.20 15.78 -1.59
CA GLN A 139 -13.22 14.74 -1.81
C GLN A 139 -13.84 14.76 -3.22
N SER A 140 -13.02 14.99 -4.25
CA SER A 140 -13.50 15.16 -5.63
C SER A 140 -14.24 13.92 -6.12
N LYS A 141 -15.50 14.12 -6.52
CA LYS A 141 -16.34 13.08 -7.15
C LYS A 141 -15.98 12.82 -8.61
N ARG A 142 -15.25 13.73 -9.28
CA ARG A 142 -14.83 13.57 -10.68
C ARG A 142 -13.99 12.33 -10.90
N PHE A 143 -13.22 11.93 -9.89
CA PHE A 143 -12.33 10.76 -9.94
C PHE A 143 -12.77 9.69 -8.94
N ALA A 144 -14.07 9.64 -8.59
CA ALA A 144 -14.59 8.60 -7.71
C ALA A 144 -14.32 7.21 -8.30
N PHE A 145 -14.04 6.24 -7.43
CA PHE A 145 -14.07 4.83 -7.83
C PHE A 145 -15.47 4.48 -8.35
N SER A 146 -15.54 3.61 -9.35
CA SER A 146 -16.79 3.16 -9.98
C SER A 146 -17.30 1.82 -9.45
N SER A 147 -16.50 1.12 -8.64
CA SER A 147 -16.76 -0.24 -8.15
C SER A 147 -16.04 -0.50 -6.82
N ASN A 148 -16.61 -1.36 -5.95
CA ASN A 148 -15.92 -1.89 -4.77
C ASN A 148 -14.99 -3.08 -5.10
N GLY A 149 -14.95 -3.48 -6.38
CA GLY A 149 -14.18 -4.61 -6.90
C GLY A 149 -14.56 -5.92 -6.23
N TYR A 150 -13.55 -6.70 -5.81
CA TYR A 150 -13.73 -7.99 -5.12
C TYR A 150 -14.74 -7.96 -3.96
N PHE A 151 -14.95 -6.82 -3.30
CA PHE A 151 -15.82 -6.71 -2.14
C PHE A 151 -17.30 -6.48 -2.47
N GLU A 152 -17.69 -6.26 -3.73
CA GLU A 152 -19.09 -6.04 -4.12
C GLU A 152 -20.00 -7.21 -3.74
N LYS A 153 -19.49 -8.45 -3.81
CA LYS A 153 -20.23 -9.65 -3.37
C LYS A 153 -20.60 -9.64 -1.88
N TYR A 154 -19.97 -8.81 -1.06
CA TYR A 154 -20.29 -8.63 0.36
C TYR A 154 -20.96 -7.28 0.64
N GLU A 155 -20.72 -6.28 -0.20
CA GLU A 155 -21.26 -4.93 -0.06
C GLU A 155 -21.48 -4.31 -1.44
N PRO A 156 -22.65 -4.59 -2.06
CA PRO A 156 -23.04 -3.99 -3.32
C PRO A 156 -23.10 -2.47 -3.21
N MET A 157 -22.77 -1.77 -4.29
CA MET A 157 -22.89 -0.30 -4.31
C MET A 157 -24.36 0.13 -4.23
N GLN A 158 -24.68 1.02 -3.29
CA GLN A 158 -25.98 1.70 -3.27
C GLN A 158 -26.06 2.64 -4.48
N GLY A 159 -26.80 2.23 -5.51
CA GLY A 159 -27.01 3.00 -6.74
C GLY A 159 -26.78 2.24 -8.06
N GLY A 160 -26.36 0.97 -8.01
CA GLY A 160 -26.39 0.11 -9.20
C GLY A 160 -27.84 -0.21 -9.54
N LYS A 161 -28.41 0.49 -10.53
CA LYS A 161 -29.62 0.02 -11.19
C LYS A 161 -29.36 -1.41 -11.67
N ASN A 162 -30.22 -2.34 -11.26
CA ASN A 162 -30.44 -3.58 -11.99
C ASN A 162 -30.80 -3.19 -13.43
N ASN A 163 -29.83 -3.26 -14.34
CA ASN A 163 -30.15 -3.38 -15.76
C ASN A 163 -30.26 -4.88 -16.00
N GLY A 164 -31.51 -5.35 -15.99
CA GLY A 164 -31.87 -6.60 -16.67
C GLY A 164 -31.76 -6.45 -18.18
#